data_AF-A0A8D9I5C3-F1
#
_entry.id   AF-A0A8D9I5C3-F1
#
_cell.length_a   1.000
_cell.length_b   1.000
_cell.length_c   1.000
_cell.angle_alpha   90.00
_cell.angle_beta   90.00
_cell.angle_gamma   90.00
#
_symmetry.space_group_name_H-M   'P 1'
#
loop_
_entity.id
_entity.type
_entity.pdbx_description
1 polymer ?
#
loop_
_entity_poly.entity_id
_entity_poly.type
_entity_poly.pdbx_seq_one_letter_code
_entity_poly.pdbx_strand_id
1 'polypeptide(L)'
;IYWNLEDCPIPEGLNPDLIYENIKSALESKGYDVGGGDMSINAYADKKTFPDELLDRYGINQVQFRGGRKADREFQMLWDCLLWRVDNHPEEANIMFILNLSDESEFINSPDHHEFLKILVSLKLRDHNVIIAQPGEVVTSELLLATSSVWLSTSLLSEGNPLVLTPSFDCFDSAEDMEKVLGMDRLMIELRSRGMKCGGTLQECAARLFLLKSTPLDKLPKQ
;
A
#
# COMPACT_ATOMS: atom_id res chain seq x y z
N ILE A 1 6.30 -7.69 8.86
CA ILE A 1 4.98 -7.06 8.62
C ILE A 1 4.65 -6.17 9.80
N TYR A 2 4.20 -4.93 9.55
CA TYR A 2 3.83 -3.96 10.58
C TYR A 2 2.37 -3.55 10.37
N TRP A 3 1.49 -3.81 11.33
CA TRP A 3 0.04 -3.74 11.14
C TRP A 3 -0.64 -2.80 12.14
N ASN A 4 -1.20 -1.69 11.66
CA ASN A 4 -2.05 -0.79 12.43
C ASN A 4 -3.49 -1.33 12.49
N LEU A 5 -3.88 -1.85 13.64
CA LEU A 5 -5.20 -2.48 13.86
C LEU A 5 -6.35 -1.47 13.95
N GLU A 6 -6.06 -0.17 14.14
CA GLU A 6 -7.11 0.87 14.10
C GLU A 6 -7.48 1.26 12.67
N ASP A 7 -6.49 1.29 11.75
CA ASP A 7 -6.75 1.58 10.34
C ASP A 7 -7.30 0.35 9.60
N CYS A 8 -6.75 -0.82 9.92
CA CYS A 8 -7.09 -2.09 9.29
C CYS A 8 -7.43 -3.11 10.39
N PRO A 9 -8.67 -3.18 10.88
CA PRO A 9 -9.03 -4.10 11.96
C PRO A 9 -8.96 -5.56 11.54
N ILE A 10 -8.87 -6.44 12.53
CA ILE A 10 -8.99 -7.89 12.35
C ILE A 10 -10.37 -8.21 11.76
N PRO A 11 -10.48 -8.91 10.61
CA PRO A 11 -11.78 -9.26 10.05
C PRO A 11 -12.57 -10.17 10.99
N GLU A 12 -13.88 -9.96 11.05
CA GLU A 12 -14.77 -10.73 11.93
C GLU A 12 -14.72 -12.23 11.61
N GLY A 13 -14.71 -13.06 12.65
CA GLY A 13 -14.76 -14.52 12.51
C GLY A 13 -13.44 -15.19 12.08
N LEU A 14 -12.41 -14.43 11.72
CA LEU A 14 -11.08 -15.00 11.44
C LEU A 14 -10.30 -15.23 12.73
N ASN A 15 -9.46 -16.27 12.70
CA ASN A 15 -8.49 -16.57 13.75
C ASN A 15 -7.07 -16.15 13.29
N PRO A 16 -6.11 -16.00 14.20
CA PRO A 16 -4.76 -15.53 13.86
C PRO A 16 -4.06 -16.42 12.83
N ASP A 17 -4.19 -17.74 12.92
CA ASP A 17 -3.54 -18.69 12.02
C ASP A 17 -4.01 -18.52 10.57
N LEU A 18 -5.32 -18.33 10.37
CA LEU A 18 -5.87 -18.14 9.04
C LEU A 18 -5.46 -16.79 8.43
N ILE A 19 -5.36 -15.73 9.24
CA ILE A 19 -4.84 -14.43 8.78
C ILE A 19 -3.38 -14.56 8.36
N TYR A 20 -2.58 -15.27 9.15
CA TYR A 20 -1.17 -15.55 8.81
C TYR A 20 -1.07 -16.30 7.47
N GLU A 21 -1.82 -17.38 7.29
CA GLU A 21 -1.82 -18.17 6.06
C GLU A 21 -2.35 -17.37 4.85
N ASN A 22 -3.35 -16.51 5.05
CA ASN A 22 -3.85 -15.61 4.01
C ASN A 22 -2.77 -14.63 3.54
N ILE A 23 -2.09 -13.94 4.46
CA ILE A 23 -1.02 -13.00 4.10
C ILE A 23 0.14 -13.73 3.43
N LYS A 24 0.52 -14.89 3.96
CA LYS A 24 1.59 -15.72 3.39
C LYS A 24 1.27 -16.15 1.96
N SER A 25 0.10 -16.75 1.74
CA SER A 25 -0.34 -17.20 0.41
C SER A 25 -0.43 -16.04 -0.58
N ALA A 26 -0.91 -14.87 -0.11
CA ALA A 26 -0.95 -13.65 -0.89
C ALA A 26 0.44 -13.21 -1.36
N LEU A 27 1.43 -13.19 -0.46
CA LEU A 27 2.83 -12.86 -0.78
C LEU A 27 3.44 -13.85 -1.78
N GLU A 28 3.29 -15.17 -1.54
CA GLU A 28 3.78 -16.23 -2.43
C GLU A 28 3.16 -16.11 -3.83
N SER A 29 1.85 -15.86 -3.91
CA SER A 29 1.13 -15.69 -5.18
C SER A 29 1.64 -14.53 -6.04
N LYS A 30 2.28 -13.53 -5.41
CA LYS A 30 2.89 -12.38 -6.08
C LYS A 30 4.40 -12.53 -6.28
N GLY A 31 4.96 -13.69 -5.94
CA GLY A 31 6.37 -14.03 -6.14
C GLY A 31 7.30 -13.48 -5.06
N TYR A 32 6.76 -13.03 -3.92
CA TYR A 32 7.59 -12.64 -2.78
C TYR A 32 8.02 -13.89 -2.01
N ASP A 33 9.32 -13.99 -1.73
CA ASP A 33 9.84 -15.07 -0.91
C ASP A 33 9.41 -14.89 0.56
N VAL A 34 8.77 -15.94 1.08
CA VAL A 34 8.37 -16.10 2.48
C VAL A 34 8.77 -17.49 3.01
N GLY A 35 9.58 -18.24 2.24
CA GLY A 35 10.01 -19.58 2.56
C GLY A 35 11.15 -19.58 3.57
N GLY A 36 10.95 -20.23 4.73
CA GLY A 36 11.97 -20.36 5.78
C GLY A 36 11.47 -20.12 7.20
N GLY A 37 10.26 -19.56 7.35
CA GLY A 37 9.70 -19.22 8.67
C GLY A 37 10.01 -17.80 9.15
N ASP A 38 10.53 -16.94 8.27
CA ASP A 38 10.97 -15.57 8.60
C ASP A 38 9.87 -14.51 8.53
N MET A 39 8.61 -14.91 8.24
CA MET A 39 7.49 -13.95 8.26
C MET A 39 7.08 -13.61 9.68
N SER A 40 7.46 -12.41 10.13
CA SER A 40 7.07 -11.83 11.41
C SER A 40 5.94 -10.79 11.24
N ILE A 41 4.97 -10.81 12.15
CA ILE A 41 3.87 -9.83 12.19
C ILE A 41 3.94 -9.08 13.52
N ASN A 42 4.13 -7.76 13.43
CA ASN A 42 4.01 -6.83 14.55
C ASN A 42 2.70 -6.07 14.40
N ALA A 43 1.76 -6.27 15.33
CA ALA A 43 0.47 -5.59 15.31
C ALA A 43 0.41 -4.47 16.36
N TYR A 44 -0.24 -3.35 16.05
CA TYR A 44 -0.25 -2.13 16.85
C TYR A 44 -1.68 -1.64 17.05
N ALA A 45 -2.05 -1.31 18.28
CA ALA A 45 -3.38 -0.80 18.65
C ALA A 45 -3.31 0.15 19.85
N ASP A 46 -4.28 1.05 20.02
CA ASP A 46 -4.49 1.70 21.32
C ASP A 46 -5.23 0.74 22.25
N LYS A 47 -4.67 0.52 23.45
CA LYS A 47 -5.28 -0.34 24.47
C LYS A 47 -6.67 0.13 24.88
N LYS A 48 -6.97 1.44 24.77
CA LYS A 48 -8.27 2.01 25.15
C LYS A 48 -9.39 1.64 24.19
N THR A 49 -9.07 1.41 22.92
CA THR A 49 -10.03 1.13 21.84
C THR A 49 -10.03 -0.35 21.45
N PHE A 50 -8.98 -1.09 21.79
CA PHE A 50 -8.85 -2.49 21.45
C PHE A 50 -9.79 -3.39 22.27
N PRO A 51 -10.62 -4.25 21.63
CA PRO A 51 -11.58 -5.10 22.34
C PRO A 51 -10.91 -6.15 23.25
N ASP A 52 -11.35 -6.25 24.50
CA ASP A 52 -10.87 -7.27 25.45
C ASP A 52 -11.10 -8.70 24.95
N GLU A 53 -12.18 -8.95 24.22
CA GLU A 53 -12.46 -10.28 23.62
C GLU A 53 -11.39 -10.71 22.61
N LEU A 54 -10.77 -9.74 21.91
CA LEU A 54 -9.69 -10.01 20.98
C LEU A 54 -8.36 -10.20 21.72
N LEU A 55 -8.17 -9.57 22.89
CA LEU A 55 -6.99 -9.82 23.73
C LEU A 55 -6.88 -11.27 24.17
N ASP A 56 -8.00 -11.85 24.60
CA ASP A 56 -8.03 -13.25 25.03
C ASP A 56 -7.79 -14.22 23.87
N ARG A 57 -8.28 -13.87 22.68
CA ARG A 57 -8.15 -14.71 21.48
C ARG A 57 -6.77 -14.65 20.83
N TYR A 58 -6.17 -13.46 20.77
CA TYR A 58 -4.90 -13.22 20.06
C TYR A 58 -3.69 -13.16 21.02
N GLY A 59 -3.93 -13.01 22.32
CA GLY A 59 -2.89 -12.94 23.34
C GLY A 59 -2.25 -11.56 23.45
N ILE A 60 -2.15 -11.05 24.69
CA ILE A 60 -1.57 -9.73 25.02
C ILE A 60 -0.14 -9.55 24.47
N ASN A 61 0.65 -10.62 24.37
CA ASN A 61 2.04 -10.53 23.93
C ASN A 61 2.21 -10.38 22.41
N GLN A 62 1.15 -10.60 21.62
CA GLN A 62 1.21 -10.49 20.16
C GLN A 62 0.87 -9.09 19.65
N VAL A 63 0.32 -8.22 20.51
CA VAL A 63 -0.09 -6.86 20.14
C VAL A 63 0.73 -5.84 20.91
N GLN A 64 1.39 -4.96 20.17
CA GLN A 64 2.10 -3.82 20.70
C GLN A 64 1.12 -2.68 20.98
N PHE A 65 0.74 -2.52 22.24
CA PHE A 65 -0.12 -1.42 22.64
C PHE A 65 0.62 -0.08 22.64
N ARG A 66 0.06 0.90 21.92
CA ARG A 66 0.56 2.27 21.82
C ARG A 66 -0.62 3.23 21.82
N GLY A 67 -0.83 3.92 22.93
CA GLY A 67 -1.81 5.01 22.99
C GLY A 67 -1.26 6.30 22.39
N GLY A 68 -2.13 7.24 22.05
CA GLY A 68 -1.74 8.53 21.46
C GLY A 68 -2.48 8.82 20.17
N ARG A 69 -1.91 9.70 19.34
CA ARG A 69 -2.47 10.01 18.02
C ARG A 69 -2.09 8.91 17.03
N LYS A 70 -2.84 8.83 15.93
CA LYS A 70 -2.54 7.93 14.79
C LYS A 70 -1.06 8.02 14.35
N ALA A 71 -0.57 9.24 14.13
CA ALA A 71 0.81 9.51 13.74
C ALA A 71 1.84 8.89 14.70
N ASP A 72 1.59 8.91 16.01
CA ASP A 72 2.53 8.38 17.00
C ASP A 72 2.69 6.85 16.86
N ARG A 73 1.62 6.14 16.50
CA ARG A 73 1.67 4.68 16.22
C ARG A 73 2.34 4.38 14.90
N GLU A 74 2.03 5.14 13.85
CA GLU A 74 2.63 4.94 12.52
C GLU A 74 4.14 5.19 12.57
N PHE A 75 4.59 6.22 13.27
CA PHE A 75 6.02 6.41 13.50
C PHE A 75 6.66 5.28 14.28
N GLN A 76 5.98 4.73 15.29
CA GLN A 76 6.51 3.58 16.01
C GLN A 76 6.69 2.37 15.08
N MET A 77 5.71 2.09 14.22
CA MET A 77 5.81 1.02 13.22
C MET A 77 7.02 1.22 12.31
N LEU A 78 7.24 2.47 11.88
CA LEU A 78 8.38 2.83 11.04
C LEU A 78 9.71 2.66 11.77
N TRP A 79 9.78 3.10 13.04
CA TRP A 79 10.96 2.93 13.88
C TRP A 79 11.29 1.46 14.13
N ASP A 80 10.29 0.64 14.43
CA ASP A 80 10.48 -0.80 14.63
C ASP A 80 10.95 -1.48 13.33
N CYS A 81 10.49 -1.01 12.18
CA CYS A 81 11.00 -1.44 10.87
C CYS A 81 12.47 -1.08 10.66
N LEU A 82 12.83 0.16 10.93
CA LEU A 82 14.20 0.63 10.75
C LEU A 82 15.15 -0.05 11.75
N LEU A 83 14.71 -0.24 13.00
CA LEU A 83 15.48 -0.93 14.03
C LEU A 83 15.68 -2.40 13.67
N TRP A 84 14.62 -3.10 13.25
CA TRP A 84 14.74 -4.47 12.75
C TRP A 84 15.79 -4.58 11.63
N ARG A 85 15.80 -3.64 10.68
CA ARG A 85 16.79 -3.61 9.60
C ARG A 85 18.21 -3.38 10.11
N VAL A 86 18.38 -2.53 11.13
CA VAL A 86 19.69 -2.33 11.78
C VAL A 86 20.15 -3.60 12.48
N ASP A 87 19.26 -4.30 13.19
CA ASP A 87 19.64 -5.49 13.95
C ASP A 87 19.93 -6.71 13.06
N ASN A 88 19.23 -6.82 11.92
CA ASN A 88 19.31 -8.01 11.06
C ASN A 88 20.17 -7.80 9.81
N HIS A 89 20.47 -6.55 9.43
CA HIS A 89 21.27 -6.19 8.25
C HIS A 89 20.91 -6.98 6.97
N PRO A 90 19.63 -7.06 6.56
CA PRO A 90 19.27 -7.80 5.36
C PRO A 90 19.84 -7.12 4.10
N GLU A 91 20.31 -7.92 3.14
CA GLU A 91 20.67 -7.44 1.81
C GLU A 91 19.40 -6.97 1.07
N GLU A 92 18.39 -7.83 1.03
CA GLU A 92 17.06 -7.56 0.46
C GLU A 92 15.98 -8.02 1.47
N ALA A 93 14.81 -7.37 1.47
CA ALA A 93 13.73 -7.71 2.39
C ALA A 93 12.36 -7.37 1.82
N ASN A 94 11.36 -8.20 2.17
CA ASN A 94 9.95 -7.94 1.90
C ASN A 94 9.32 -7.25 3.13
N ILE A 95 9.17 -5.94 3.05
CA ILE A 95 8.64 -5.09 4.12
C ILE A 95 7.22 -4.71 3.78
N MET A 96 6.26 -5.22 4.54
CA MET A 96 4.85 -4.84 4.41
C MET A 96 4.40 -4.02 5.60
N PHE A 97 3.74 -2.89 5.30
CA PHE A 97 2.93 -2.18 6.28
C PHE A 97 1.45 -2.29 5.94
N ILE A 98 0.62 -2.54 6.96
CA ILE A 98 -0.84 -2.62 6.86
C ILE A 98 -1.41 -1.44 7.65
N LEU A 99 -1.75 -0.34 6.96
CA LEU A 99 -2.26 0.91 7.54
C LEU A 99 -2.96 1.75 6.47
N ASN A 100 -3.64 2.81 6.87
CA ASN A 100 -4.30 3.72 5.94
C ASN A 100 -3.50 5.00 5.73
N LEU A 101 -2.68 5.03 4.67
CA LEU A 101 -1.94 6.21 4.22
C LEU A 101 -2.71 7.08 3.22
N SER A 102 -3.92 6.67 2.81
CA SER A 102 -4.75 7.41 1.85
C SER A 102 -5.96 8.10 2.50
N ASP A 103 -5.99 8.16 3.84
CA ASP A 103 -7.03 8.85 4.58
C ASP A 103 -6.93 10.37 4.35
N GLU A 104 -7.98 11.01 3.82
CA GLU A 104 -8.09 12.47 3.59
C GLU A 104 -8.13 13.29 4.89
N SER A 105 -7.51 12.79 5.96
CA SER A 105 -7.38 13.49 7.22
C SER A 105 -6.28 14.55 7.16
N GLU A 106 -6.22 15.41 8.19
CA GLU A 106 -5.11 16.37 8.40
C GLU A 106 -3.73 15.70 8.30
N PHE A 107 -3.66 14.37 8.43
CA PHE A 107 -2.44 13.60 8.37
C PHE A 107 -1.74 13.66 6.99
N ILE A 108 -2.44 13.57 5.85
CA ILE A 108 -1.77 13.62 4.53
C ILE A 108 -0.99 14.94 4.34
N ASN A 109 -1.55 16.04 4.85
CA ASN A 109 -0.92 17.36 4.78
C ASN A 109 0.07 17.63 5.93
N SER A 110 0.28 16.65 6.82
CA SER A 110 1.20 16.79 7.93
C SER A 110 2.65 16.53 7.48
N PRO A 111 3.64 17.18 8.13
CA PRO A 111 5.05 16.85 7.92
C PRO A 111 5.36 15.37 8.17
N ASP A 112 4.59 14.75 9.07
CA ASP A 112 4.78 13.37 9.50
C ASP A 112 4.50 12.37 8.37
N HIS A 113 3.45 12.60 7.59
CA HIS A 113 3.10 11.78 6.43
C HIS A 113 4.17 11.88 5.32
N HIS A 114 4.63 13.10 5.03
CA HIS A 114 5.67 13.30 4.02
C HIS A 114 6.99 12.63 4.43
N GLU A 115 7.34 12.66 5.72
CA GLU A 115 8.52 11.96 6.23
C GLU A 115 8.37 10.43 6.14
N PHE A 116 7.17 9.91 6.41
CA PHE A 116 6.87 8.49 6.24
C PHE A 116 7.12 8.05 4.80
N LEU A 117 6.56 8.77 3.81
CA LEU A 117 6.74 8.45 2.38
C LEU A 117 8.22 8.51 1.95
N LYS A 118 8.99 9.49 2.44
CA LYS A 118 10.44 9.56 2.18
C LYS A 118 11.18 8.33 2.66
N ILE A 119 10.82 7.81 3.83
CA ILE A 119 11.46 6.62 4.37
C ILE A 119 11.08 5.39 3.53
N LEU A 120 9.84 5.27 3.06
CA LEU A 120 9.45 4.20 2.13
C LEU A 120 10.28 4.27 0.83
N VAL A 121 10.44 5.46 0.24
CA VAL A 121 11.32 5.67 -0.92
C VAL A 121 12.76 5.24 -0.60
N SER A 122 13.29 5.63 0.56
CA SER A 122 14.65 5.30 0.99
C SER A 122 14.86 3.78 1.14
N LEU A 123 13.86 3.05 1.65
CA LEU A 123 13.90 1.58 1.74
C LEU A 123 13.91 0.96 0.34
N LYS A 124 13.04 1.43 -0.56
CA LYS A 124 12.95 0.94 -1.95
C LYS A 124 14.24 1.20 -2.74
N LEU A 125 14.88 2.36 -2.54
CA LEU A 125 16.17 2.69 -3.16
C LEU A 125 17.35 1.84 -2.63
N ARG A 126 17.11 1.01 -1.61
CA ARG A 126 18.07 0.07 -1.05
C ARG A 126 17.65 -1.38 -1.33
N ASP A 127 16.97 -1.59 -2.45
CA ASP A 127 16.57 -2.89 -2.98
C ASP A 127 15.60 -3.69 -2.07
N HIS A 128 14.90 -3.01 -1.17
CA HIS A 128 13.82 -3.63 -0.40
C HIS A 128 12.49 -3.54 -1.15
N ASN A 129 11.69 -4.60 -1.07
CA ASN A 129 10.30 -4.58 -1.50
C ASN A 129 9.44 -3.94 -0.43
N VAL A 130 8.84 -2.80 -0.72
CA VAL A 130 7.96 -2.08 0.21
C VAL A 130 6.51 -2.23 -0.23
N ILE A 131 5.70 -2.92 0.56
CA ILE A 131 4.29 -3.19 0.24
C ILE A 131 3.40 -2.46 1.24
N ILE A 132 2.37 -1.76 0.76
CA ILE A 132 1.34 -1.15 1.61
C ILE A 132 0.03 -1.90 1.41
N ALA A 133 -0.63 -2.30 2.49
CA ALA A 133 -2.00 -2.78 2.44
C ALA A 133 -2.92 -1.79 3.19
N GLN A 134 -3.86 -1.19 2.48
CA GLN A 134 -4.73 -0.13 3.01
C GLN A 134 -6.22 -0.48 2.81
N PRO A 135 -7.15 0.10 3.61
CA PRO A 135 -8.56 -0.27 3.56
C PRO A 135 -9.32 0.35 2.38
N GLY A 136 -8.82 1.48 1.84
CA GLY A 136 -9.45 2.18 0.72
C GLY A 136 -8.86 1.77 -0.63
N GLU A 137 -9.69 1.79 -1.68
CA GLU A 137 -9.25 1.51 -3.06
C GLU A 137 -8.53 2.70 -3.72
N VAL A 138 -8.73 3.91 -3.19
CA VAL A 138 -8.12 5.14 -3.71
C VAL A 138 -6.65 5.19 -3.27
N VAL A 139 -5.75 5.35 -4.23
CA VAL A 139 -4.30 5.42 -3.99
C VAL A 139 -3.74 6.67 -4.65
N THR A 140 -2.93 7.44 -3.92
CA THR A 140 -2.24 8.62 -4.43
C THR A 140 -1.03 8.23 -5.29
N SER A 141 -0.70 9.08 -6.27
CA SER A 141 0.47 8.88 -7.13
C SER A 141 1.78 8.85 -6.32
N GLU A 142 1.87 9.66 -5.26
CA GLU A 142 3.03 9.72 -4.37
C GLU A 142 3.27 8.39 -3.64
N LEU A 143 2.20 7.77 -3.12
CA LEU A 143 2.29 6.49 -2.42
C LEU A 143 2.79 5.36 -3.33
N LEU A 144 2.36 5.35 -4.59
CA LEU A 144 2.80 4.34 -5.57
C LEU A 144 4.26 4.52 -5.97
N LEU A 145 4.72 5.77 -6.09
CA LEU A 145 6.14 6.04 -6.32
C LEU A 145 7.00 5.56 -5.14
N ALA A 146 6.50 5.78 -3.92
CA ALA A 146 7.17 5.43 -2.68
C ALA A 146 7.22 3.92 -2.37
N THR A 147 6.41 3.10 -3.04
CA THR A 147 6.21 1.68 -2.70
C THR A 147 6.45 0.77 -3.90
N SER A 148 6.69 -0.52 -3.66
CA SER A 148 6.76 -1.56 -4.70
C SER A 148 5.37 -1.98 -5.17
N SER A 149 4.40 -2.05 -4.26
CA SER A 149 2.98 -2.26 -4.60
C SER A 149 2.06 -1.82 -3.46
N VAL A 150 0.81 -1.48 -3.80
CA VAL A 150 -0.24 -1.13 -2.84
C VAL A 150 -1.40 -2.09 -3.01
N TRP A 151 -1.90 -2.69 -1.93
CA TRP A 151 -2.91 -3.74 -1.91
C TRP A 151 -4.14 -3.31 -1.10
N LEU A 152 -5.30 -3.89 -1.41
CA LEU A 152 -6.50 -3.76 -0.59
C LEU A 152 -6.39 -4.69 0.64
N SER A 153 -6.44 -4.11 1.85
CA SER A 153 -6.23 -4.86 3.09
C SER A 153 -7.33 -5.89 3.37
N THR A 154 -8.59 -5.59 3.05
CA THR A 154 -9.72 -6.52 3.28
C THR A 154 -9.58 -7.79 2.46
N SER A 155 -9.23 -7.65 1.19
CA SER A 155 -8.95 -8.73 0.24
C SER A 155 -7.71 -9.54 0.65
N LEU A 156 -6.63 -8.87 1.07
CA LEU A 156 -5.44 -9.52 1.63
C LEU A 156 -5.77 -10.37 2.87
N LEU A 157 -6.41 -9.76 3.87
CA LEU A 157 -6.61 -10.37 5.19
C LEU A 157 -7.66 -11.47 5.19
N SER A 158 -8.71 -11.35 4.36
CA SER A 158 -9.86 -12.26 4.39
C SER A 158 -9.79 -13.37 3.36
N GLU A 159 -9.26 -13.10 2.17
CA GLU A 159 -9.33 -14.01 1.02
C GLU A 159 -7.98 -14.64 0.68
N GLY A 160 -6.87 -14.10 1.20
CA GLY A 160 -5.52 -14.57 0.85
C GLY A 160 -5.13 -14.33 -0.60
N ASN A 161 -5.90 -13.51 -1.33
CA ASN A 161 -5.63 -13.11 -2.70
C ASN A 161 -5.63 -11.59 -2.78
N PRO A 162 -4.45 -10.93 -2.86
CA PRO A 162 -4.40 -9.49 -2.72
C PRO A 162 -4.81 -8.81 -4.02
N LEU A 163 -5.86 -7.99 -3.93
CA LEU A 163 -6.18 -7.02 -4.97
C LEU A 163 -5.11 -5.93 -4.98
N VAL A 164 -4.29 -5.89 -6.04
CA VAL A 164 -3.28 -4.84 -6.24
C VAL A 164 -4.00 -3.59 -6.72
N LEU A 165 -3.90 -2.53 -5.92
CA LEU A 165 -4.44 -1.22 -6.21
C LEU A 165 -3.53 -0.49 -7.20
N THR A 166 -4.18 0.21 -8.12
CA THR A 166 -3.54 1.03 -9.14
C THR A 166 -4.06 2.46 -8.99
N PRO A 167 -3.28 3.49 -9.31
CA PRO A 167 -3.74 4.86 -9.15
C PRO A 167 -4.97 5.11 -10.00
N SER A 168 -5.90 5.90 -9.47
CA SER A 168 -6.93 6.48 -10.31
C SER A 168 -6.26 7.38 -11.34
N PHE A 169 -6.77 7.34 -12.56
CA PHE A 169 -6.33 8.24 -13.62
C PHE A 169 -6.45 9.72 -13.23
N ASP A 170 -7.37 10.05 -12.32
CA ASP A 170 -7.60 11.42 -11.87
C ASP A 170 -6.53 11.94 -10.90
N CYS A 171 -5.64 11.09 -10.38
CA CYS A 171 -4.63 11.43 -9.36
C CYS A 171 -3.34 12.07 -9.91
N PHE A 172 -3.24 12.31 -11.21
CA PHE A 172 -2.02 12.79 -11.85
C PHE A 172 -2.11 14.25 -12.30
N ASP A 173 -1.14 15.08 -11.92
CA ASP A 173 -1.11 16.49 -12.30
C ASP A 173 -0.41 16.77 -13.62
N SER A 174 0.35 15.79 -14.14
CA SER A 174 0.99 15.87 -15.45
C SER A 174 0.97 14.54 -16.21
N ALA A 175 1.10 14.62 -17.53
CA ALA A 175 1.26 13.44 -18.39
C ALA A 175 2.60 12.71 -18.15
N GLU A 176 3.64 13.45 -17.76
CA GLU A 176 4.96 12.89 -17.46
C GLU A 176 4.90 12.00 -16.20
N ASP A 177 4.11 12.40 -15.20
CA ASP A 177 3.92 11.60 -13.99
C ASP A 177 3.11 10.32 -14.28
N MET A 178 2.10 10.41 -15.16
CA MET A 178 1.38 9.23 -15.65
C MET A 178 2.33 8.26 -16.35
N GLU A 179 3.20 8.77 -17.24
CA GLU A 179 4.19 7.96 -17.94
C GLU A 179 5.10 7.21 -16.95
N LYS A 180 5.63 7.92 -15.96
CA LYS A 180 6.55 7.34 -14.96
C LYS A 180 5.89 6.30 -14.06
N VAL A 181 4.64 6.53 -13.65
CA VAL A 181 3.96 5.69 -12.64
C VAL A 181 3.20 4.53 -13.27
N LEU A 182 2.46 4.76 -14.35
CA LEU A 182 1.58 3.74 -14.95
C LEU A 182 2.36 2.79 -15.88
N GLY A 183 3.38 3.31 -16.57
CA GLY A 183 4.05 2.58 -17.63
C GLY A 183 3.14 2.24 -18.83
N MET A 184 3.70 1.56 -19.83
CA MET A 184 3.03 1.37 -21.12
C MET A 184 1.78 0.49 -20.99
N ASP A 185 1.90 -0.68 -20.38
CA ASP A 185 0.81 -1.67 -20.37
C ASP A 185 -0.45 -1.12 -19.72
N ARG A 186 -0.33 -0.38 -18.62
CA ARG A 186 -1.48 0.18 -17.93
C ARG A 186 -2.11 1.35 -18.70
N LEU A 187 -1.28 2.23 -19.28
CA LEU A 187 -1.78 3.31 -20.15
C LEU A 187 -2.56 2.74 -21.33
N MET A 188 -2.08 1.64 -21.91
CA MET A 188 -2.74 0.97 -23.03
C MET A 188 -4.08 0.34 -22.64
N ILE A 189 -4.15 -0.32 -21.47
CA ILE A 189 -5.40 -0.88 -20.92
C ILE A 189 -6.43 0.23 -20.71
N GLU A 190 -6.01 1.34 -20.11
CA GLU A 190 -6.91 2.45 -19.80
C GLU A 190 -7.36 3.22 -21.05
N LEU A 191 -6.46 3.43 -22.02
CA LEU A 191 -6.83 3.97 -23.33
C LEU A 191 -7.86 3.06 -24.02
N ARG A 192 -7.66 1.73 -23.94
CA ARG A 192 -8.58 0.76 -24.55
C ARG A 192 -9.92 0.71 -23.84
N SER A 193 -9.96 0.78 -22.51
CA SER A 193 -11.22 0.80 -21.73
C SER A 193 -12.07 2.03 -22.08
N ARG A 194 -11.43 3.13 -22.47
CA ARG A 194 -12.05 4.39 -22.93
C ARG A 194 -12.27 4.46 -24.45
N GLY A 195 -12.00 3.38 -25.19
CA GLY A 195 -12.22 3.30 -26.63
C GLY A 195 -11.23 4.09 -27.49
N MET A 196 -10.06 4.48 -26.95
CA MET A 196 -9.03 5.23 -27.66
C MET A 196 -8.01 4.34 -28.37
N LYS A 197 -7.37 4.88 -29.42
CA LYS A 197 -6.25 4.22 -30.11
C LYS A 197 -5.02 4.18 -29.19
N CYS A 198 -4.47 2.97 -29.05
CA CYS A 198 -3.31 2.69 -28.21
C CYS A 198 -1.95 2.77 -28.99
N GLY A 199 -1.91 3.36 -30.19
CA GLY A 199 -0.66 3.48 -30.96
C GLY A 199 0.23 4.61 -30.46
N GLY A 200 1.55 4.54 -30.65
CA GLY A 200 2.48 5.63 -30.37
C GLY A 200 3.51 5.34 -29.28
N THR A 201 4.24 6.37 -28.87
CA THR A 201 5.21 6.29 -27.75
C THR A 201 4.51 6.30 -26.39
N LEU A 202 5.24 5.93 -25.33
CA LEU A 202 4.74 5.98 -23.95
C LEU A 202 4.24 7.37 -23.57
N GLN A 203 5.04 8.40 -23.88
CA GLN A 203 4.72 9.79 -23.67
C GLN A 203 3.47 10.24 -24.43
N GLU A 204 3.29 9.78 -25.68
CA GLU A 204 2.07 10.09 -26.46
C GLU A 204 0.83 9.42 -25.88
N CYS A 205 0.95 8.20 -25.36
CA CYS A 205 -0.14 7.49 -24.70
C CYS A 205 -0.52 8.19 -23.39
N ALA A 206 0.47 8.58 -22.58
CA ALA A 206 0.26 9.33 -21.36
C ALA A 206 -0.38 10.70 -21.63
N ALA A 207 0.12 11.45 -22.62
CA ALA A 207 -0.44 12.75 -23.01
C ALA A 207 -1.88 12.63 -23.50
N ARG A 208 -2.20 11.61 -24.31
CA ARG A 208 -3.58 11.36 -24.77
C ARG A 208 -4.52 11.06 -23.63
N LEU A 209 -4.09 10.17 -22.73
CA LEU A 209 -4.89 9.82 -21.58
C LEU A 209 -5.10 11.06 -20.72
N PHE A 210 -4.03 11.78 -20.36
CA PHE A 210 -4.06 13.03 -19.58
C PHE A 210 -5.04 14.08 -20.12
N LEU A 211 -5.10 14.25 -21.44
CA LEU A 211 -6.00 15.21 -22.08
C LEU A 211 -7.48 14.91 -21.82
N LEU A 212 -7.84 13.66 -21.53
CA LEU A 212 -9.20 13.27 -21.15
C LEU A 212 -9.66 13.84 -19.80
N LYS A 213 -8.75 14.27 -18.91
CA LYS A 213 -9.13 14.92 -17.66
C LYS A 213 -9.90 16.22 -17.90
N SER A 214 -9.52 16.97 -18.95
CA SER A 214 -10.07 18.28 -19.26
C SER A 214 -10.99 18.28 -20.49
N THR A 215 -10.83 17.29 -21.38
CA THR A 215 -11.57 17.22 -22.65
C THR A 215 -12.33 15.90 -22.75
N PRO A 216 -13.66 15.94 -22.68
CA PRO A 216 -14.52 14.78 -22.94
C PRO A 216 -14.25 14.12 -24.30
N LEU A 217 -14.40 12.78 -24.36
CA LEU A 217 -14.10 11.95 -25.54
C LEU A 217 -14.81 12.42 -26.83
N ASP A 218 -16.01 13.00 -26.71
CA ASP A 218 -16.83 13.52 -27.80
C ASP A 218 -16.28 14.82 -28.43
N LYS A 219 -15.40 15.53 -27.71
CA LYS A 219 -14.75 16.77 -28.15
C LYS A 219 -13.33 16.56 -28.67
N LEU A 220 -12.80 15.34 -28.58
CA LEU A 220 -11.51 15.02 -29.17
C LEU A 220 -11.59 15.07 -30.70
N PRO A 221 -10.60 15.68 -31.39
CA PRO A 221 -10.57 15.71 -32.84
C PRO A 221 -10.59 14.28 -33.38
N LYS A 222 -11.63 13.95 -34.16
CA LYS A 222 -11.72 12.67 -34.86
C LYS A 222 -10.59 12.61 -35.90
N GLN A 223 -9.60 11.75 -35.66
CA GLN A 223 -8.55 11.39 -36.64
C GLN A 223 -8.85 10.05 -37.29
#